data_AF-L7CMM8-F1
#
_entry.id   AF-L7CMM8-F1
#
_cell.length_a   1.000
_cell.length_b   1.000
_cell.length_c   1.000
_cell.angle_alpha   90.00
_cell.angle_beta   90.00
_cell.angle_gamma   90.00
#
_symmetry.space_group_name_H-M   'P 1'
#
loop_
_entity.id
_entity.type
_entity.pdbx_description
1 polymer ?
#
loop_
_entity_poly.entity_id
_entity_poly.type
_entity_poly.pdbx_seq_one_letter_code
_entity_poly.pdbx_strand_id
1 'polypeptide(L)'
;MVLLATSSFAAADDGSIAKARMVVLTDIEADPDDTQSLVRLLLYANSIDIEAIVATTSVHQKNRVAPESIRRVIDAYGKVQPNLLKHEPGFPTADALHKLVTKGLPLYGMNGVGDGMDSPGSDRIIELLDRDDERPLWISVWGGPNTLAQSLHKLRKTRSAEDVKRLVKKLRVYTISDQDDSGIWLRNEFPDLQYIVSPGRYERSTWGAINQVVEGIDNTTISNTWLATHIQQGHGPLGAEYPDVAWGVEGDTPAFLGLVPNGLNVSERPDFGGWGGRYELGQPSDDEIQVGREVQGGVPILAETRPIWGNASDTYRPRLFHDQKRAEKPSDETFTGNRVTLWRWRDDFQNDFAARMDWCTASYEEANHPPVPALAHAETLDVKSGEQFRLDAWGTTDPDGDSLSYTWMYYPEAGSTPVDLDIGQSPENVYQVTRTAPKVDQPETLHFILKVTDRGAPRLTRYKRVIVRVRP
;
A
#
# COMPACT_ATOMS: atom_id res chain seq x y z
N MET A 1 -45.95 -37.09 15.83
CA MET A 1 -44.75 -36.36 16.27
C MET A 1 -43.83 -36.24 15.07
N VAL A 2 -43.97 -35.15 14.31
CA VAL A 2 -43.18 -34.89 13.08
C VAL A 2 -42.12 -33.87 13.47
N LEU A 3 -40.85 -34.30 13.50
CA LEU A 3 -39.72 -33.40 13.70
C LEU A 3 -39.49 -32.63 12.39
N LEU A 4 -39.75 -31.34 12.40
CA LEU A 4 -39.31 -30.39 11.38
C LEU A 4 -37.83 -30.08 11.62
N ALA A 5 -36.96 -30.60 10.76
CA ALA A 5 -35.57 -30.18 10.69
C ALA A 5 -35.52 -28.81 9.99
N THR A 6 -35.20 -27.76 10.75
CA THR A 6 -34.91 -26.45 10.20
C THR A 6 -33.51 -26.47 9.59
N SER A 7 -33.43 -26.56 8.27
CA SER A 7 -32.21 -26.32 7.51
C SER A 7 -31.84 -24.83 7.61
N SER A 8 -30.89 -24.50 8.47
CA SER A 8 -30.19 -23.23 8.45
C SER A 8 -29.32 -23.16 7.19
N PHE A 9 -29.77 -22.41 6.18
CA PHE A 9 -28.89 -21.98 5.10
C PHE A 9 -27.85 -21.04 5.71
N ALA A 10 -26.63 -21.53 5.89
CA ALA A 10 -25.47 -20.67 6.02
C ALA A 10 -25.36 -19.89 4.70
N ALA A 11 -25.48 -18.57 4.77
CA ALA A 11 -25.11 -17.72 3.66
C ALA A 11 -23.67 -18.03 3.29
N ALA A 12 -23.43 -18.31 2.01
CA ALA A 12 -22.07 -18.37 1.48
C ALA A 12 -21.42 -17.01 1.74
N ASP A 13 -20.32 -17.03 2.48
CA ASP A 13 -19.39 -15.92 2.57
C ASP A 13 -18.95 -15.66 1.12
N ASP A 14 -19.43 -14.57 0.52
CA ASP A 14 -18.86 -14.15 -0.76
C ASP A 14 -17.41 -13.80 -0.44
N GLY A 15 -16.46 -14.44 -1.11
CA GLY A 15 -15.04 -14.28 -0.81
C GLY A 15 -14.48 -12.89 -1.14
N SER A 16 -15.27 -11.81 -1.08
CA SER A 16 -14.77 -10.45 -1.22
C SER A 16 -13.97 -10.06 0.03
N ILE A 17 -12.70 -9.72 -0.20
CA ILE A 17 -11.84 -9.13 0.82
C ILE A 17 -12.48 -7.78 1.20
N ALA A 18 -12.85 -7.63 2.48
CA ALA A 18 -13.40 -6.37 2.97
C ALA A 18 -12.45 -5.21 2.67
N LYS A 19 -12.94 -4.16 2.02
CA LYS A 19 -12.14 -3.00 1.63
C LYS A 19 -11.57 -2.30 2.86
N ALA A 20 -10.31 -1.88 2.77
CA ALA A 20 -9.70 -1.05 3.79
C ALA A 20 -10.38 0.33 3.82
N ARG A 21 -10.68 0.82 5.02
CA ARG A 21 -11.19 2.18 5.25
C ARG A 21 -10.00 3.14 5.35
N MET A 22 -10.03 4.24 4.61
CA MET A 22 -8.91 5.17 4.55
C MET A 22 -9.32 6.63 4.65
N VAL A 23 -8.56 7.40 5.43
CA VAL A 23 -8.53 8.87 5.41
C VAL A 23 -7.18 9.31 4.85
N VAL A 24 -7.20 10.27 3.92
CA VAL A 24 -5.98 10.91 3.40
C VAL A 24 -5.78 12.25 4.08
N LEU A 25 -4.57 12.51 4.57
CA LEU A 25 -4.11 13.84 5.01
C LEU A 25 -3.06 14.33 4.02
N THR A 26 -3.39 15.30 3.18
CA THR A 26 -2.55 15.76 2.07
C THR A 26 -2.35 17.27 2.13
N ASP A 27 -1.11 17.71 1.94
CA ASP A 27 -0.73 19.11 1.79
C ASP A 27 -0.68 19.53 0.32
N ILE A 28 -1.52 18.89 -0.52
CA ILE A 28 -1.71 19.17 -1.94
C ILE A 28 -1.45 20.63 -2.34
N GLU A 29 -0.71 20.77 -3.43
CA GLU A 29 -0.07 22.00 -3.93
C GLU A 29 1.20 22.44 -3.21
N ALA A 30 1.64 21.73 -2.16
CA ALA A 30 3.04 21.83 -1.70
C ALA A 30 4.01 21.36 -2.81
N ASP A 31 3.67 20.23 -3.43
CA ASP A 31 4.33 19.66 -4.59
C ASP A 31 3.29 19.12 -5.59
N PRO A 32 3.64 18.96 -6.88
CA PRO A 32 2.79 18.25 -7.83
C PRO A 32 2.50 16.78 -7.47
N ASP A 33 3.35 16.10 -6.70
CA ASP A 33 3.23 14.66 -6.43
C ASP A 33 2.02 14.24 -5.58
N ASP A 34 1.49 15.09 -4.70
CA ASP A 34 0.19 14.87 -4.05
C ASP A 34 -0.94 14.76 -5.08
N THR A 35 -0.89 15.60 -6.13
CA THR A 35 -1.91 15.58 -7.20
C THR A 35 -1.76 14.32 -8.04
N GLN A 36 -0.52 13.93 -8.35
CA GLN A 36 -0.22 12.66 -9.04
C GLN A 36 -0.76 11.46 -8.24
N SER A 37 -0.48 11.42 -6.94
CA SER A 37 -0.90 10.35 -6.03
C SER A 37 -2.43 10.32 -5.87
N LEU A 38 -3.10 11.48 -5.87
CA LEU A 38 -4.56 11.56 -5.85
C LEU A 38 -5.18 11.02 -7.14
N VAL A 39 -4.63 11.37 -8.31
CA VAL A 39 -5.07 10.81 -9.60
C VAL A 39 -5.02 9.29 -9.55
N ARG A 40 -3.88 8.71 -9.11
CA ARG A 40 -3.74 7.27 -8.97
C ARG A 40 -4.73 6.69 -7.96
N LEU A 41 -4.85 7.27 -6.77
CA LEU A 41 -5.75 6.78 -5.71
C LEU A 41 -7.21 6.66 -6.20
N LEU A 42 -7.69 7.64 -6.97
CA LEU A 42 -9.07 7.62 -7.48
C LEU A 42 -9.35 6.44 -8.42
N LEU A 43 -8.33 5.92 -9.09
CA LEU A 43 -8.44 4.70 -9.91
C LEU A 43 -8.46 3.41 -9.07
N TYR A 44 -8.18 3.49 -7.77
CA TYR A 44 -8.35 2.40 -6.81
C TYR A 44 -9.54 2.63 -5.86
N ALA A 45 -10.35 3.67 -6.09
CA ALA A 45 -11.52 3.97 -5.27
C ALA A 45 -12.61 2.89 -5.33
N ASN A 46 -12.55 1.97 -6.30
CA ASN A 46 -13.40 0.78 -6.30
C ASN A 46 -12.93 -0.30 -5.30
N SER A 47 -11.68 -0.25 -4.85
CA SER A 47 -11.05 -1.29 -4.00
C SER A 47 -10.72 -0.79 -2.58
N ILE A 48 -10.74 0.52 -2.37
CA ILE A 48 -10.46 1.17 -1.08
C ILE A 48 -11.66 2.04 -0.70
N ASP A 49 -12.15 1.88 0.53
CA ASP A 49 -13.21 2.76 1.07
C ASP A 49 -12.58 4.06 1.55
N ILE A 50 -12.50 5.05 0.65
CA ILE A 50 -12.11 6.41 1.00
C ILE A 50 -13.21 7.02 1.87
N GLU A 51 -12.87 7.45 3.09
CA GLU A 51 -13.80 7.92 4.11
C GLU A 51 -13.69 9.43 4.39
N ALA A 52 -12.54 10.02 4.06
CA ALA A 52 -12.28 11.45 4.00
C ALA A 52 -11.00 11.75 3.20
N ILE A 53 -10.97 12.88 2.50
CA ILE A 53 -9.75 13.47 1.92
C ILE A 53 -9.59 14.85 2.54
N VAL A 54 -8.56 15.01 3.36
CA VAL A 54 -8.35 16.20 4.21
C VAL A 54 -7.18 17.00 3.66
N ALA A 55 -7.45 18.19 3.16
CA ALA A 55 -6.39 19.16 2.88
C ALA A 55 -5.79 19.66 4.19
N THR A 56 -4.49 19.49 4.37
CA THR A 56 -3.74 19.83 5.58
C THR A 56 -2.45 20.59 5.23
N THR A 57 -1.64 20.89 6.24
CA THR A 57 -0.33 21.54 6.11
C THR A 57 0.80 20.54 6.28
N SER A 58 2.01 20.95 5.91
CA SER A 58 3.26 20.26 6.20
C SER A 58 4.37 21.29 6.40
N VAL A 59 5.60 20.81 6.56
CA VAL A 59 6.80 21.64 6.53
C VAL A 59 7.02 22.33 5.17
N HIS A 60 6.49 21.79 4.07
CA HIS A 60 6.59 22.37 2.73
C HIS A 60 5.43 23.32 2.41
N GLN A 61 4.28 23.16 3.07
CA GLN A 61 3.14 24.09 2.98
C GLN A 61 2.58 24.42 4.38
N LYS A 62 3.25 25.35 5.09
CA LYS A 62 3.03 25.61 6.53
C LYS A 62 1.73 26.35 6.88
N ASN A 63 1.23 27.20 5.99
CA ASN A 63 0.23 28.22 6.32
C ASN A 63 -0.97 28.24 5.36
N ARG A 64 -1.18 27.15 4.62
CA ARG A 64 -2.22 27.06 3.59
C ARG A 64 -2.74 25.61 3.48
N VAL A 65 -4.01 25.48 3.12
CA VAL A 65 -4.64 24.23 2.70
C VAL A 65 -5.38 24.47 1.38
N ALA A 66 -5.45 23.47 0.50
CA ALA A 66 -6.01 23.61 -0.85
C ALA A 66 -7.08 22.54 -1.19
N PRO A 67 -8.21 22.48 -0.46
CA PRO A 67 -9.26 21.50 -0.73
C PRO A 67 -9.96 21.71 -2.08
N GLU A 68 -9.83 22.88 -2.71
CA GLU A 68 -10.28 23.17 -4.08
C GLU A 68 -9.55 22.30 -5.13
N SER A 69 -8.27 22.01 -4.91
CA SER A 69 -7.43 21.26 -5.85
C SER A 69 -7.81 19.77 -5.82
N ILE A 70 -8.13 19.25 -4.64
CA ILE A 70 -8.75 17.92 -4.48
C ILE A 70 -10.05 17.84 -5.29
N ARG A 71 -10.92 18.84 -5.17
CA ARG A 71 -12.20 18.87 -5.91
C ARG A 71 -12.00 18.92 -7.41
N ARG A 72 -11.00 19.67 -7.90
CA ARG A 72 -10.66 19.72 -9.33
C ARG A 72 -10.30 18.35 -9.88
N VAL A 73 -9.49 17.58 -9.16
CA VAL A 73 -9.13 16.21 -9.58
C VAL A 73 -10.34 15.28 -9.53
N ILE A 74 -11.21 15.40 -8.50
CA ILE A 74 -12.47 14.63 -8.43
C ILE A 74 -13.42 14.98 -9.58
N ASP A 75 -13.48 16.24 -10.01
CA ASP A 75 -14.29 16.66 -11.16
C ASP A 75 -13.80 16.03 -12.46
N ALA A 76 -12.49 15.87 -12.63
CA ALA A 76 -11.92 15.16 -13.78
C ALA A 76 -12.20 13.65 -13.70
N TYR A 77 -12.05 13.05 -12.53
CA TYR A 77 -12.43 11.66 -12.27
C TYR A 77 -13.91 11.40 -12.62
N GLY A 78 -14.82 12.31 -12.22
CA GLY A 78 -16.24 12.18 -12.52
C GLY A 78 -16.58 12.08 -14.01
N LYS A 79 -15.72 12.60 -14.88
CA LYS A 79 -15.89 12.53 -16.34
C LYS A 79 -15.47 11.17 -16.92
N VAL A 80 -14.57 10.46 -16.26
CA VAL A 80 -14.07 9.14 -16.69
C VAL A 80 -14.74 7.97 -15.93
N GLN A 81 -15.35 8.24 -14.77
CA GLN A 81 -16.00 7.24 -13.93
C GLN A 81 -17.05 6.36 -14.65
N PRO A 82 -17.90 6.88 -15.56
CA PRO A 82 -18.79 6.01 -16.34
C PRO A 82 -18.06 5.00 -17.22
N ASN A 83 -16.84 5.30 -17.65
CA ASN A 83 -16.02 4.38 -18.42
C ASN A 83 -15.34 3.36 -17.50
N LEU A 84 -14.78 3.80 -16.37
CA LEU A 84 -14.21 2.91 -15.35
C LEU A 84 -15.19 1.82 -14.90
N LEU A 85 -16.48 2.18 -14.75
CA LEU A 85 -17.55 1.23 -14.39
C LEU A 85 -17.82 0.13 -15.44
N LYS A 86 -17.32 0.28 -16.67
CA LYS A 86 -17.38 -0.79 -17.68
C LYS A 86 -16.34 -1.87 -17.41
N HIS A 87 -15.22 -1.52 -16.81
CA HIS A 87 -14.08 -2.40 -16.54
C HIS A 87 -14.24 -3.12 -15.20
N GLU A 88 -14.54 -2.38 -14.13
CA GLU A 88 -14.78 -2.95 -12.81
C GLU A 88 -15.94 -2.23 -12.09
N PRO A 89 -16.80 -2.97 -11.37
CA PRO A 89 -17.85 -2.34 -10.56
C PRO A 89 -17.24 -1.66 -9.31
N GLY A 90 -18.07 -0.85 -8.64
CA GLY A 90 -17.77 -0.34 -7.30
C GLY A 90 -17.05 0.99 -7.23
N PHE A 91 -16.75 1.64 -8.37
CA PHE A 91 -16.25 3.02 -8.40
C PHE A 91 -17.29 4.02 -7.86
N PRO A 92 -16.96 4.82 -6.83
CA PRO A 92 -17.89 5.80 -6.26
C PRO A 92 -18.19 6.94 -7.25
N THR A 93 -19.31 7.61 -7.09
CA THR A 93 -19.60 8.81 -7.90
C THR A 93 -18.74 9.99 -7.44
N ALA A 94 -18.47 10.94 -8.35
CA ALA A 94 -17.78 12.18 -7.99
C ALA A 94 -18.53 12.95 -6.88
N ASP A 95 -19.86 12.99 -6.90
CA ASP A 95 -20.67 13.60 -5.83
C ASP A 95 -20.47 12.90 -4.47
N ALA A 96 -20.28 11.59 -4.45
CA ALA A 96 -19.96 10.87 -3.23
C ALA A 96 -18.59 11.28 -2.71
N LEU A 97 -17.58 11.32 -3.58
CA LEU A 97 -16.22 11.73 -3.22
C LEU A 97 -16.13 13.20 -2.78
N HIS A 98 -16.83 14.12 -3.45
CA HIS A 98 -16.87 15.54 -3.08
C HIS A 98 -17.34 15.76 -1.65
N LYS A 99 -18.30 14.95 -1.17
CA LYS A 99 -18.80 15.00 0.22
C LYS A 99 -17.77 14.55 1.24
N LEU A 100 -16.73 13.83 0.82
CA LEU A 100 -15.63 13.37 1.67
C LEU A 100 -14.49 14.39 1.78
N VAL A 101 -14.49 15.43 0.92
CA VAL A 101 -13.45 16.47 0.95
C VAL A 101 -13.68 17.41 2.12
N THR A 102 -12.71 17.45 3.01
CA THR A 102 -12.69 18.32 4.20
C THR A 102 -11.31 18.98 4.34
N LYS A 103 -11.07 19.71 5.43
CA LYS A 103 -9.81 20.43 5.66
C LYS A 103 -9.42 20.52 7.13
N GLY A 104 -8.12 20.49 7.36
CA GLY A 104 -7.49 20.90 8.61
C GLY A 104 -7.42 22.42 8.75
N LEU A 105 -6.70 22.88 9.77
CA LEU A 105 -6.34 24.29 9.90
C LEU A 105 -5.10 24.61 9.05
N PRO A 106 -4.99 25.83 8.51
CA PRO A 106 -3.79 26.28 7.79
C PRO A 106 -2.69 26.69 8.78
N LEU A 107 -2.34 25.78 9.71
CA LEU A 107 -1.36 25.99 10.77
C LEU A 107 -0.41 24.79 10.84
N TYR A 108 0.88 25.06 10.71
CA TYR A 108 1.92 24.05 10.75
C TYR A 108 1.96 23.27 12.07
N GLY A 109 1.91 21.94 11.95
CA GLY A 109 2.26 21.02 13.03
C GLY A 109 1.48 21.26 14.31
N MET A 110 2.19 21.21 15.44
CA MET A 110 1.61 21.39 16.76
C MET A 110 1.05 22.80 17.01
N ASN A 111 1.34 23.80 16.18
CA ASN A 111 0.65 25.10 16.27
C ASN A 111 -0.83 25.00 15.90
N GLY A 112 -1.22 23.97 15.13
CA GLY A 112 -2.60 23.64 14.80
C GLY A 112 -3.27 22.67 15.77
N VAL A 113 -2.65 22.39 16.93
CA VAL A 113 -3.14 21.40 17.91
C VAL A 113 -3.34 22.04 19.29
N GLY A 114 -4.54 21.93 19.85
CA GLY A 114 -4.86 22.44 21.19
C GLY A 114 -6.31 22.86 21.38
N ASP A 115 -6.55 23.62 22.46
CA ASP A 115 -7.86 24.18 22.78
C ASP A 115 -8.28 25.21 21.71
N GLY A 116 -9.48 25.05 21.16
CA GLY A 116 -10.01 25.94 20.12
C GLY A 116 -9.44 25.70 18.71
N MET A 117 -8.65 24.63 18.52
CA MET A 117 -8.02 24.29 17.23
C MET A 117 -8.78 23.22 16.43
N ASP A 118 -10.05 22.99 16.75
CA ASP A 118 -10.87 22.04 16.01
C ASP A 118 -11.08 22.50 14.56
N SER A 119 -11.09 21.53 13.64
CA SER A 119 -11.35 21.73 12.23
C SER A 119 -12.38 20.73 11.73
N PRO A 120 -13.05 21.00 10.59
CA PRO A 120 -13.91 20.02 9.95
C PRO A 120 -13.20 18.69 9.66
N GLY A 121 -11.89 18.71 9.39
CA GLY A 121 -11.09 17.50 9.19
C GLY A 121 -10.88 16.70 10.48
N SER A 122 -10.54 17.36 11.58
CA SER A 122 -10.33 16.67 12.86
C SER A 122 -11.63 16.11 13.43
N ASP A 123 -12.73 16.86 13.31
CA ASP A 123 -14.04 16.38 13.73
C ASP A 123 -14.48 15.18 12.89
N ARG A 124 -14.21 15.20 11.58
CA ARG A 124 -14.50 14.08 10.68
C ARG A 124 -13.78 12.79 11.08
N ILE A 125 -12.51 12.87 11.50
CA ILE A 125 -11.77 11.69 11.97
C ILE A 125 -12.41 11.12 13.24
N ILE A 126 -12.83 11.98 14.17
CA ILE A 126 -13.53 11.56 15.40
C ILE A 126 -14.86 10.87 15.05
N GLU A 127 -15.67 11.45 14.16
CA GLU A 127 -16.91 10.84 13.69
C GLU A 127 -16.68 9.44 13.11
N LEU A 128 -15.63 9.27 12.30
CA LEU A 128 -15.29 7.99 11.67
C LEU A 128 -14.84 6.93 12.67
N LEU A 129 -14.17 7.34 13.75
CA LEU A 129 -13.76 6.50 14.86
C LEU A 129 -14.94 6.09 15.76
N ASP A 130 -15.93 6.97 15.91
CA ASP A 130 -17.14 6.71 16.69
C ASP A 130 -18.17 5.83 15.95
N ARG A 131 -18.00 5.60 14.64
CA ARG A 131 -18.85 4.68 13.87
C ARG A 131 -18.72 3.24 14.38
N ASP A 132 -19.85 2.53 14.35
CA ASP A 132 -19.93 1.08 14.61
C ASP A 132 -19.44 0.30 13.38
N ASP A 133 -18.14 0.42 13.12
CA ASP A 133 -17.41 -0.34 12.11
C ASP A 133 -16.14 -0.90 12.77
N GLU A 134 -16.03 -2.22 12.75
CA GLU A 134 -14.94 -2.96 13.39
C GLU A 134 -13.66 -2.98 12.54
N ARG A 135 -13.75 -2.61 11.26
CA ARG A 135 -12.56 -2.50 10.41
C ARG A 135 -11.64 -1.38 10.91
N PRO A 136 -10.31 -1.59 10.90
CA PRO A 136 -9.36 -0.53 11.20
C PRO A 136 -9.56 0.69 10.28
N LEU A 137 -9.26 1.88 10.81
CA LEU A 137 -9.24 3.11 10.04
C LEU A 137 -7.78 3.46 9.69
N TRP A 138 -7.45 3.39 8.42
CA TRP A 138 -6.15 3.80 7.90
C TRP A 138 -6.08 5.32 7.75
N ILE A 139 -5.03 5.92 8.27
CA ILE A 139 -4.69 7.34 8.07
C ILE A 139 -3.43 7.36 7.21
N SER A 140 -3.60 7.67 5.93
CA SER A 140 -2.54 7.87 4.96
C SER A 140 -2.10 9.34 5.02
N VAL A 141 -0.88 9.59 5.47
CA VAL A 141 -0.36 10.95 5.71
C VAL A 141 0.69 11.28 4.67
N TRP A 142 0.29 12.13 3.72
CA TRP A 142 1.11 12.63 2.61
C TRP A 142 1.86 13.88 3.07
N GLY A 143 1.16 14.78 3.79
CA GLY A 143 1.76 15.96 4.43
C GLY A 143 2.04 15.80 5.93
N GLY A 144 1.52 16.73 6.73
CA GLY A 144 1.61 16.70 8.19
C GLY A 144 0.41 16.01 8.87
N PRO A 145 0.62 15.19 9.91
CA PRO A 145 -0.47 14.52 10.64
C PRO A 145 -1.19 15.41 11.68
N ASN A 146 -0.97 16.73 11.69
CA ASN A 146 -1.52 17.64 12.71
C ASN A 146 -3.05 17.56 12.86
N THR A 147 -3.78 17.29 11.78
CA THR A 147 -5.24 17.11 11.85
C THR A 147 -5.64 15.85 12.62
N LEU A 148 -4.88 14.76 12.49
CA LEU A 148 -5.03 13.57 13.35
C LEU A 148 -4.62 13.89 14.79
N ALA A 149 -3.52 14.61 14.99
CA ALA A 149 -3.06 15.02 16.31
C ALA A 149 -4.12 15.84 17.06
N GLN A 150 -4.79 16.78 16.40
CA GLN A 150 -5.90 17.53 16.96
C GLN A 150 -7.08 16.62 17.33
N SER A 151 -7.40 15.65 16.48
CA SER A 151 -8.48 14.67 16.74
C SER A 151 -8.22 13.91 18.03
N LEU A 152 -7.01 13.40 18.21
CA LEU A 152 -6.63 12.65 19.41
C LEU A 152 -6.47 13.54 20.64
N HIS A 153 -6.01 14.80 20.47
CA HIS A 153 -5.99 15.79 21.54
C HIS A 153 -7.39 16.03 22.11
N LYS A 154 -8.37 16.29 21.23
CA LYS A 154 -9.78 16.50 21.62
C LYS A 154 -10.37 15.27 22.29
N LEU A 155 -10.16 14.07 21.73
CA LEU A 155 -10.63 12.82 22.35
C LEU A 155 -10.08 12.65 23.77
N ARG A 156 -8.78 12.90 23.97
CA ARG A 156 -8.15 12.81 25.30
C ARG A 156 -8.71 13.79 26.32
N LYS A 157 -9.16 14.97 25.89
CA LYS A 157 -9.81 15.96 26.78
C LYS A 157 -11.28 15.66 27.08
N THR A 158 -11.98 15.01 26.16
CA THR A 158 -13.45 14.91 26.19
C THR A 158 -13.98 13.51 26.51
N ARG A 159 -13.13 12.48 26.46
CA ARG A 159 -13.51 11.08 26.67
C ARG A 159 -12.73 10.43 27.80
N SER A 160 -13.19 9.26 28.24
CA SER A 160 -12.46 8.45 29.23
C SER A 160 -11.16 7.89 28.63
N ALA A 161 -10.16 7.61 29.48
CA ALA A 161 -8.91 7.01 29.01
C ALA A 161 -9.10 5.63 28.35
N GLU A 162 -10.08 4.86 28.81
CA GLU A 162 -10.42 3.55 28.23
C GLU A 162 -11.02 3.71 26.82
N ASP A 163 -11.92 4.67 26.62
CA ASP A 163 -12.48 4.98 25.31
C ASP A 163 -11.40 5.44 24.33
N VAL A 164 -10.52 6.36 24.75
CA VAL A 164 -9.41 6.84 23.91
C VAL A 164 -8.52 5.67 23.51
N LYS A 165 -8.14 4.81 24.46
CA LYS A 165 -7.34 3.62 24.19
C LYS A 165 -8.02 2.68 23.19
N ARG A 166 -9.32 2.45 23.33
CA ARG A 166 -10.11 1.63 22.39
C ARG A 166 -10.12 2.25 20.99
N LEU A 167 -10.36 3.55 20.87
CA LEU A 167 -10.39 4.26 19.58
C LEU A 167 -9.01 4.31 18.91
N VAL A 168 -7.94 4.57 19.66
CA VAL A 168 -6.56 4.59 19.16
C VAL A 168 -6.14 3.22 18.60
N LYS A 169 -6.56 2.12 19.24
CA LYS A 169 -6.29 0.77 18.73
C LYS A 169 -6.93 0.47 17.37
N LYS A 170 -7.99 1.18 16.99
CA LYS A 170 -8.61 1.05 15.66
C LYS A 170 -7.80 1.75 14.56
N LEU A 171 -6.87 2.64 14.90
CA LEU A 171 -6.10 3.40 13.92
C LEU A 171 -4.92 2.59 13.38
N ARG A 172 -4.65 2.78 12.09
CA ARG A 172 -3.41 2.40 11.41
C ARG A 172 -2.88 3.65 10.71
N VAL A 173 -1.70 4.13 11.07
CA VAL A 173 -1.14 5.35 10.48
C VAL A 173 0.04 4.97 9.60
N TYR A 174 0.07 5.47 8.37
CA TYR A 174 1.23 5.41 7.49
C TYR A 174 1.60 6.83 7.13
N THR A 175 2.81 7.27 7.49
CA THR A 175 3.33 8.58 7.09
C THR A 175 4.46 8.49 6.07
N ILE A 176 4.45 9.41 5.11
CA ILE A 176 5.52 9.62 4.13
C ILE A 176 6.63 10.40 4.82
N SER A 177 7.32 9.70 5.73
CA SER A 177 8.08 10.31 6.81
C SER A 177 7.20 11.27 7.66
N ASP A 178 7.76 11.87 8.71
CA ASP A 178 7.05 12.88 9.49
C ASP A 178 7.37 14.27 8.90
N GLN A 179 6.38 14.91 8.27
CA GLN A 179 6.54 16.23 7.66
C GLN A 179 6.10 17.39 8.56
N ASP A 180 5.82 17.13 9.84
CA ASP A 180 5.70 18.15 10.89
C ASP A 180 6.02 17.55 12.27
N ASP A 181 6.06 18.39 13.30
CA ASP A 181 6.37 17.99 14.68
C ASP A 181 5.23 17.24 15.40
N SER A 182 4.03 17.19 14.81
CA SER A 182 2.88 16.49 15.39
C SER A 182 2.96 14.97 15.20
N GLY A 183 3.70 14.48 14.19
CA GLY A 183 3.97 13.05 14.04
C GLY A 183 4.77 12.48 15.22
N ILE A 184 5.79 13.22 15.64
CA ILE A 184 6.62 12.87 16.81
C ILE A 184 5.77 12.90 18.08
N TRP A 185 4.93 13.93 18.24
CA TRP A 185 3.99 14.03 19.36
C TRP A 185 3.02 12.84 19.41
N LEU A 186 2.42 12.46 18.27
CA LEU A 186 1.52 11.30 18.17
C LEU A 186 2.20 10.01 18.63
N ARG A 187 3.42 9.75 18.15
CA ARG A 187 4.17 8.54 18.48
C ARG A 187 4.54 8.45 19.96
N ASN A 188 4.83 9.58 20.60
CA ASN A 188 5.18 9.65 22.02
C ASN A 188 3.96 9.59 22.95
N GLU A 189 2.88 10.27 22.60
CA GLU A 189 1.70 10.42 23.48
C GLU A 189 0.71 9.27 23.35
N PHE A 190 0.73 8.54 22.24
CA PHE A 190 -0.16 7.39 21.96
C PHE A 190 0.66 6.14 21.63
N PRO A 191 1.24 5.46 22.65
CA PRO A 191 2.10 4.31 22.42
C PRO A 191 1.39 3.09 21.82
N ASP A 192 0.07 2.98 21.99
CA ASP A 192 -0.76 1.93 21.38
C ASP A 192 -1.12 2.23 19.91
N LEU A 193 -0.75 3.40 19.38
CA LEU A 193 -0.99 3.77 17.98
C LEU A 193 -0.05 2.99 17.07
N GLN A 194 -0.64 2.19 16.17
CA GLN A 194 0.11 1.54 15.10
C GLN A 194 0.52 2.57 14.07
N TYR A 195 1.83 2.77 13.93
CA TYR A 195 2.41 3.88 13.18
C TYR A 195 3.57 3.38 12.33
N ILE A 196 3.41 3.45 11.01
CA ILE A 196 4.40 3.15 9.98
C ILE A 196 5.05 4.45 9.55
N VAL A 197 6.38 4.51 9.64
CA VAL A 197 7.15 5.71 9.28
C VAL A 197 8.56 5.33 8.85
N SER A 198 9.12 6.11 7.93
CA SER A 198 10.57 6.15 7.68
C SER A 198 11.19 7.29 8.51
N PRO A 199 11.69 7.03 9.74
CA PRO A 199 12.24 8.07 10.60
C PRO A 199 13.62 8.54 10.09
N GLY A 200 13.97 9.76 10.49
CA GLY A 200 15.18 10.44 10.04
C GLY A 200 14.97 11.20 8.72
N ARG A 201 16.07 11.48 8.00
CA ARG A 201 16.02 12.26 6.76
C ARG A 201 15.37 11.49 5.60
N TYR A 202 14.77 12.21 4.65
CA TYR A 202 14.07 11.61 3.49
C TYR A 202 14.96 10.67 2.65
N GLU A 203 16.28 10.87 2.61
CA GLU A 203 17.20 10.02 1.87
C GLU A 203 17.32 8.61 2.44
N ARG A 204 16.77 8.34 3.62
CA ARG A 204 16.65 6.99 4.21
C ARG A 204 15.32 6.33 3.90
N SER A 205 14.37 7.03 3.29
CA SER A 205 12.99 6.56 3.21
C SER A 205 12.79 5.36 2.29
N THR A 206 11.85 4.50 2.69
CA THR A 206 11.37 3.41 1.84
C THR A 206 10.51 3.97 0.71
N TRP A 207 9.70 5.01 0.97
CA TRP A 207 8.79 5.59 -0.02
C TRP A 207 9.52 6.12 -1.27
N GLY A 208 10.77 6.60 -1.13
CA GLY A 208 11.57 7.06 -2.28
C GLY A 208 11.84 5.97 -3.33
N ALA A 209 11.65 4.69 -3.00
CA ALA A 209 11.74 3.58 -3.93
C ALA A 209 10.72 3.65 -5.09
N ILE A 210 9.62 4.40 -4.93
CA ILE A 210 8.62 4.56 -5.99
C ILE A 210 9.18 5.27 -7.23
N ASN A 211 10.15 6.18 -7.05
CA ASN A 211 10.64 7.05 -8.11
C ASN A 211 12.17 7.15 -8.22
N GLN A 212 12.93 6.59 -7.28
CA GLN A 212 14.38 6.67 -7.37
C GLN A 212 14.94 5.73 -8.45
N VAL A 213 15.88 6.27 -9.24
CA VAL A 213 16.69 5.47 -10.17
C VAL A 213 17.58 4.52 -9.37
N VAL A 214 17.48 3.23 -9.69
CA VAL A 214 18.34 2.17 -9.15
C VAL A 214 19.29 1.74 -10.26
N GLU A 215 20.60 1.93 -10.04
CA GLU A 215 21.63 1.49 -10.97
C GLU A 215 21.58 -0.05 -11.13
N GLY A 216 21.80 -0.54 -12.35
CA GLY A 216 21.79 -1.99 -12.65
C GLY A 216 20.42 -2.60 -12.98
N ILE A 217 19.32 -1.83 -12.88
CA ILE A 217 17.98 -2.29 -13.28
C ILE A 217 17.32 -1.35 -14.30
N ASP A 218 16.24 -1.82 -14.92
CA ASP A 218 15.38 -0.97 -15.75
C ASP A 218 14.60 0.03 -14.86
N ASN A 219 14.61 1.29 -15.28
CA ASN A 219 13.91 2.39 -14.61
C ASN A 219 12.94 3.11 -15.58
N THR A 220 12.61 2.49 -16.72
CA THR A 220 11.78 3.11 -17.77
C THR A 220 10.41 3.53 -17.24
N THR A 221 9.81 2.73 -16.37
CA THR A 221 8.46 2.93 -15.80
C THR A 221 8.33 4.13 -14.85
N ILE A 222 9.43 4.84 -14.57
CA ILE A 222 9.44 6.10 -13.80
C ILE A 222 9.96 7.28 -14.64
N SER A 223 10.19 7.08 -15.94
CA SER A 223 10.68 8.13 -16.82
C SER A 223 9.55 9.09 -17.22
N ASN A 224 9.90 10.36 -17.46
CA ASN A 224 8.92 11.35 -17.94
C ASN A 224 8.28 10.94 -19.27
N THR A 225 9.02 10.27 -20.17
CA THR A 225 8.45 9.76 -21.43
C THR A 225 7.41 8.68 -21.18
N TRP A 226 7.67 7.77 -20.24
CA TRP A 226 6.71 6.73 -19.87
C TRP A 226 5.45 7.34 -19.24
N LEU A 227 5.61 8.27 -18.29
CA LEU A 227 4.49 8.99 -17.67
C LEU A 227 3.66 9.77 -18.71
N ALA A 228 4.33 10.49 -19.60
CA ALA A 228 3.66 11.22 -20.68
C ALA A 228 2.84 10.28 -21.56
N THR A 229 3.36 9.10 -21.87
CA THR A 229 2.74 8.15 -22.80
C THR A 229 1.62 7.34 -22.15
N HIS A 230 1.79 6.91 -20.91
CA HIS A 230 0.91 5.92 -20.28
C HIS A 230 -0.02 6.49 -19.22
N ILE A 231 0.24 7.73 -18.77
CA ILE A 231 -0.54 8.36 -17.70
C ILE A 231 -1.16 9.68 -18.18
N GLN A 232 -0.36 10.57 -18.77
CA GLN A 232 -0.82 11.94 -19.05
C GLN A 232 -1.60 12.03 -20.37
N GLN A 233 -1.00 11.60 -21.48
CA GLN A 233 -1.51 11.85 -22.82
C GLN A 233 -2.48 10.75 -23.28
N GLY A 234 -3.70 11.13 -23.70
CA GLY A 234 -4.65 10.20 -24.31
C GLY A 234 -5.59 9.47 -23.33
N HIS A 235 -5.42 9.66 -22.03
CA HIS A 235 -6.20 8.98 -20.98
C HIS A 235 -7.33 9.85 -20.39
N GLY A 236 -7.89 10.74 -21.22
CA GLY A 236 -9.04 11.57 -20.88
C GLY A 236 -8.73 12.71 -19.88
N PRO A 237 -9.78 13.34 -19.31
CA PRO A 237 -9.62 14.47 -18.41
C PRO A 237 -8.80 14.17 -17.15
N LEU A 238 -8.82 12.94 -16.65
CA LEU A 238 -8.07 12.57 -15.46
C LEU A 238 -6.57 12.49 -15.74
N GLY A 239 -6.15 11.98 -16.91
CA GLY A 239 -4.75 12.02 -17.34
C GLY A 239 -4.22 13.44 -17.51
N ALA A 240 -5.06 14.35 -18.01
CA ALA A 240 -4.71 15.78 -18.13
C ALA A 240 -4.54 16.49 -16.77
N GLU A 241 -5.10 15.94 -15.69
CA GLU A 241 -4.89 16.44 -14.32
C GLU A 241 -3.61 15.92 -13.67
N TYR A 242 -2.93 14.94 -14.27
CA TYR A 242 -1.66 14.41 -13.76
C TYR A 242 -0.51 15.35 -14.16
N PRO A 243 0.06 16.14 -13.24
CA PRO A 243 1.06 17.15 -13.57
C PRO A 243 2.43 16.53 -13.85
N ASP A 244 3.30 17.30 -14.52
CA ASP A 244 4.70 16.93 -14.71
C ASP A 244 5.45 16.82 -13.38
N VAL A 245 6.50 16.01 -13.40
CA VAL A 245 7.39 15.77 -12.27
C VAL A 245 8.22 17.02 -11.97
N ALA A 246 8.14 17.53 -10.73
CA ALA A 246 8.98 18.63 -10.26
C ALA A 246 10.23 18.13 -9.50
N TRP A 247 10.04 17.22 -8.54
CA TRP A 247 11.14 16.69 -7.71
C TRP A 247 11.18 15.16 -7.66
N GLY A 248 10.02 14.54 -7.55
CA GLY A 248 9.85 13.09 -7.56
C GLY A 248 8.48 12.71 -8.11
N VAL A 249 8.34 11.47 -8.54
CA VAL A 249 7.04 10.91 -8.96
C VAL A 249 6.34 10.37 -7.73
N GLU A 250 5.13 10.85 -7.44
CA GLU A 250 4.20 10.22 -6.50
C GLU A 250 4.83 9.77 -5.16
N GLY A 251 5.58 10.65 -4.49
CA GLY A 251 6.25 10.32 -3.23
C GLY A 251 5.32 9.72 -2.19
N ASP A 252 4.03 10.10 -2.24
CA ASP A 252 3.03 9.72 -1.26
C ASP A 252 2.23 8.44 -1.55
N THR A 253 2.24 8.00 -2.80
CA THR A 253 1.50 6.82 -3.24
C THR A 253 1.80 5.54 -2.43
N PRO A 254 3.03 5.27 -1.94
CA PRO A 254 3.30 4.12 -1.08
C PRO A 254 2.38 4.00 0.15
N ALA A 255 1.88 5.13 0.68
CA ALA A 255 1.02 5.14 1.88
C ALA A 255 -0.35 4.49 1.69
N PHE A 256 -0.79 4.25 0.44
CA PHE A 256 -2.03 3.52 0.15
C PHE A 256 -1.84 2.27 -0.73
N LEU A 257 -0.70 2.10 -1.39
CA LEU A 257 -0.47 0.92 -2.25
C LEU A 257 -0.57 -0.41 -1.49
N GLY A 258 -0.22 -0.44 -0.20
CA GLY A 258 -0.39 -1.60 0.68
C GLY A 258 -1.85 -1.96 0.99
N LEU A 259 -2.82 -1.11 0.62
CA LEU A 259 -4.25 -1.35 0.82
C LEU A 259 -4.94 -1.94 -0.42
N VAL A 260 -4.26 -1.95 -1.57
CA VAL A 260 -4.79 -2.52 -2.82
C VAL A 260 -4.86 -4.05 -2.68
N PRO A 261 -6.02 -4.70 -2.88
CA PRO A 261 -6.19 -6.15 -2.70
C PRO A 261 -5.67 -6.95 -3.91
N ASN A 262 -4.37 -6.85 -4.20
CA ASN A 262 -3.70 -7.54 -5.31
C ASN A 262 -3.30 -9.00 -5.00
N GLY A 263 -3.58 -9.47 -3.78
CA GLY A 263 -3.24 -10.80 -3.26
C GLY A 263 -1.81 -10.98 -2.72
N LEU A 264 -0.96 -9.95 -2.84
CA LEU A 264 0.36 -9.87 -2.20
C LEU A 264 0.25 -9.16 -0.84
N ASN A 265 -0.48 -8.05 -0.83
CA ASN A 265 -0.65 -7.16 0.30
C ASN A 265 -1.50 -7.81 1.40
N VAL A 266 -1.05 -7.66 2.64
CA VAL A 266 -1.83 -7.93 3.85
C VAL A 266 -1.70 -6.68 4.71
N SER A 267 -2.68 -5.77 4.60
CA SER A 267 -2.54 -4.40 5.12
C SER A 267 -2.19 -4.35 6.61
N GLU A 268 -2.76 -5.23 7.43
CA GLU A 268 -2.45 -5.31 8.87
C GLU A 268 -1.12 -6.00 9.21
N ARG A 269 -0.32 -6.38 8.21
CA ARG A 269 1.02 -7.00 8.37
C ARG A 269 2.08 -6.21 7.61
N PRO A 270 2.55 -5.07 8.16
CA PRO A 270 3.62 -4.29 7.52
C PRO A 270 4.91 -5.11 7.32
N ASP A 271 5.12 -6.14 8.14
CA ASP A 271 6.23 -7.08 8.08
C ASP A 271 6.12 -8.12 6.97
N PHE A 272 4.98 -8.24 6.30
CA PHE A 272 4.82 -9.19 5.18
C PHE A 272 5.33 -8.66 3.84
N GLY A 273 5.47 -7.33 3.73
CA GLY A 273 5.89 -6.68 2.49
C GLY A 273 4.82 -6.69 1.40
N GLY A 274 4.89 -5.70 0.52
CA GLY A 274 3.94 -5.53 -0.57
C GLY A 274 4.23 -4.28 -1.39
N TRP A 275 3.24 -3.80 -2.14
CA TRP A 275 3.42 -2.61 -2.99
C TRP A 275 3.69 -1.32 -2.19
N GLY A 276 3.30 -1.27 -0.91
CA GLY A 276 3.66 -0.18 0.00
C GLY A 276 5.05 -0.33 0.66
N GLY A 277 5.83 -1.37 0.32
CA GLY A 277 7.07 -1.71 1.02
C GLY A 277 6.88 -2.68 2.18
N ARG A 278 7.97 -2.92 2.92
CA ARG A 278 8.01 -3.78 4.13
C ARG A 278 8.59 -3.00 5.30
N TYR A 279 8.02 -3.23 6.48
CA TYR A 279 8.36 -2.54 7.72
C TYR A 279 8.51 -3.52 8.87
N GLU A 280 9.43 -3.23 9.78
CA GLU A 280 9.70 -4.06 10.96
C GLU A 280 9.41 -3.28 12.23
N LEU A 281 8.84 -3.95 13.23
CA LEU A 281 8.59 -3.37 14.53
C LEU A 281 9.89 -3.38 15.32
N GLY A 282 10.48 -2.21 15.53
CA GLY A 282 11.74 -2.06 16.22
C GLY A 282 11.96 -0.62 16.66
N GLN A 283 12.95 -0.42 17.53
CA GLN A 283 13.36 0.93 17.95
C GLN A 283 14.67 1.25 17.24
N PRO A 284 14.67 2.20 16.28
CA PRO A 284 15.90 2.57 15.59
C PRO A 284 16.85 3.28 16.54
N SER A 285 18.16 3.20 16.26
CA SER A 285 19.17 3.89 17.07
C SER A 285 19.25 5.38 16.74
N ASP A 286 19.74 6.19 17.68
CA ASP A 286 19.89 7.64 17.49
C ASP A 286 20.81 7.99 16.30
N ASP A 287 21.91 7.26 16.16
CA ASP A 287 22.85 7.41 15.05
C ASP A 287 22.21 7.03 13.71
N GLU A 288 21.40 5.98 13.72
CA GLU A 288 20.68 5.53 12.54
C GLU A 288 19.77 6.65 12.02
N ILE A 289 18.85 7.17 12.84
CA ILE A 289 17.91 8.20 12.38
C ILE A 289 18.52 9.60 12.33
N GLN A 290 19.74 9.78 12.86
CA GLN A 290 20.48 11.04 12.94
C GLN A 290 19.84 12.06 13.89
N VAL A 291 19.60 11.66 15.15
CA VAL A 291 19.04 12.52 16.21
C VAL A 291 19.84 13.83 16.35
N GLY A 292 19.11 14.93 16.55
CA GLY A 292 19.67 16.28 16.64
C GLY A 292 19.87 16.97 15.28
N ARG A 293 19.57 16.28 14.18
CA ARG A 293 19.40 16.89 12.86
C ARG A 293 17.94 17.25 12.62
N GLU A 294 17.67 17.79 11.44
CA GLU A 294 16.33 18.07 10.96
C GLU A 294 16.09 17.37 9.62
N VAL A 295 14.83 16.98 9.40
CA VAL A 295 14.32 16.63 8.08
C VAL A 295 14.29 17.88 7.21
N GLN A 296 14.33 17.69 5.89
CA GLN A 296 14.15 18.76 4.91
C GLN A 296 12.92 19.63 5.26
N GLY A 297 13.14 20.93 5.42
CA GLY A 297 12.11 21.90 5.80
C GLY A 297 12.10 22.30 7.29
N GLY A 298 12.81 21.57 8.16
CA GLY A 298 13.02 21.92 9.57
C GLY A 298 12.20 21.13 10.59
N VAL A 299 11.79 19.90 10.28
CA VAL A 299 11.19 19.00 11.29
C VAL A 299 12.31 18.40 12.15
N PRO A 300 12.31 18.55 13.47
CA PRO A 300 13.39 18.01 14.31
C PRO A 300 13.40 16.49 14.30
N ILE A 301 14.59 15.88 14.28
CA ILE A 301 14.75 14.44 14.44
C ILE A 301 15.07 14.17 15.92
N LEU A 302 14.13 13.53 16.61
CA LEU A 302 14.24 13.16 18.02
C LEU A 302 14.39 11.65 18.19
N ALA A 303 14.97 11.24 19.31
CA ALA A 303 15.11 9.83 19.67
C ALA A 303 13.74 9.16 19.79
N GLU A 304 13.63 7.94 19.25
CA GLU A 304 12.45 7.11 19.43
C GLU A 304 12.39 6.63 20.88
N THR A 305 11.22 6.71 21.50
CA THR A 305 11.01 6.31 22.91
C THR A 305 10.48 4.88 23.05
N ARG A 306 10.12 4.24 21.94
CA ARG A 306 9.51 2.91 21.88
C ARG A 306 9.74 2.26 20.50
N PRO A 307 9.48 0.95 20.35
CA PRO A 307 9.36 0.34 19.04
C PRO A 307 8.27 0.99 18.18
N ILE A 308 8.59 1.19 16.90
CA ILE A 308 7.72 1.70 15.84
C ILE A 308 7.86 0.83 14.59
N TRP A 309 6.91 0.90 13.66
CA TRP A 309 7.06 0.21 12.37
C TRP A 309 7.97 1.04 11.47
N GLY A 310 9.27 0.72 11.52
CA GLY A 310 10.34 1.39 10.80
C GLY A 310 10.77 0.64 9.54
N ASN A 311 11.70 1.23 8.79
CA ASN A 311 12.23 0.64 7.57
C ASN A 311 12.76 -0.79 7.80
N ALA A 312 12.20 -1.77 7.10
CA ALA A 312 12.81 -3.09 7.00
C ALA A 312 13.89 -3.10 5.90
N SER A 313 14.65 -4.18 5.76
CA SER A 313 15.61 -4.36 4.66
C SER A 313 15.42 -5.71 3.98
N ASP A 314 15.29 -5.71 2.66
CA ASP A 314 15.17 -6.93 1.84
C ASP A 314 16.43 -7.18 1.04
N THR A 315 16.63 -8.43 0.64
CA THR A 315 17.64 -8.84 -0.33
C THR A 315 16.98 -9.48 -1.54
N TYR A 316 17.16 -8.89 -2.72
CA TYR A 316 16.45 -9.30 -3.92
C TYR A 316 17.37 -9.41 -5.14
N ARG A 317 17.08 -10.42 -5.97
CA ARG A 317 17.65 -10.61 -7.30
C ARG A 317 16.56 -10.34 -8.33
N PRO A 318 16.57 -9.18 -9.03
CA PRO A 318 15.65 -8.86 -10.10
C PRO A 318 15.44 -10.00 -11.06
N ARG A 319 14.20 -10.21 -11.52
CA ARG A 319 13.94 -11.22 -12.55
C ARG A 319 14.11 -10.60 -13.93
N LEU A 320 15.05 -11.13 -14.70
CA LEU A 320 15.34 -10.69 -16.05
C LEU A 320 14.57 -11.54 -17.05
N PHE A 321 13.92 -10.88 -18.01
CA PHE A 321 13.30 -11.53 -19.15
C PHE A 321 14.36 -11.92 -20.19
N HIS A 322 14.19 -13.09 -20.80
CA HIS A 322 15.07 -13.56 -21.87
C HIS A 322 14.25 -14.04 -23.08
N ASP A 323 14.64 -13.60 -24.27
CA ASP A 323 14.01 -13.99 -25.54
C ASP A 323 14.18 -15.47 -25.87
N GLN A 324 15.16 -16.14 -25.25
CA GLN A 324 15.49 -17.54 -25.49
C GLN A 324 15.60 -18.30 -24.17
N LYS A 325 15.18 -19.57 -24.19
CA LYS A 325 15.19 -20.51 -23.04
C LYS A 325 14.11 -20.16 -22.00
N ARG A 326 14.45 -20.07 -20.71
CA ARG A 326 13.46 -19.75 -19.68
C ARG A 326 13.09 -18.27 -19.83
N ALA A 327 11.79 -17.99 -19.91
CA ALA A 327 11.27 -16.65 -20.12
C ALA A 327 11.78 -15.66 -19.05
N GLU A 328 11.91 -16.08 -17.79
CA GLU A 328 12.43 -15.25 -16.71
C GLU A 328 13.37 -16.04 -15.80
N LYS A 329 14.42 -15.38 -15.30
CA LYS A 329 15.33 -15.92 -14.27
C LYS A 329 15.79 -14.81 -13.32
N PRO A 330 16.11 -15.11 -12.05
CA PRO A 330 16.82 -14.17 -11.18
C PRO A 330 18.15 -13.74 -11.82
N SER A 331 18.47 -12.45 -11.75
CA SER A 331 19.74 -11.85 -12.14
C SER A 331 20.89 -12.41 -11.31
N ASP A 332 22.12 -12.33 -11.80
CA ASP A 332 23.30 -12.61 -10.98
C ASP A 332 23.57 -11.51 -9.95
N GLU A 333 23.12 -10.28 -10.25
CA GLU A 333 23.17 -9.15 -9.34
C GLU A 333 22.17 -9.30 -8.19
N THR A 334 22.60 -8.87 -7.01
CA THR A 334 21.82 -8.91 -5.76
C THR A 334 21.80 -7.51 -5.16
N PHE A 335 20.62 -7.07 -4.74
CA PHE A 335 20.40 -5.76 -4.14
C PHE A 335 19.89 -5.93 -2.72
N THR A 336 20.42 -5.15 -1.79
CA THR A 336 19.99 -5.16 -0.39
C THR A 336 19.68 -3.76 0.09
N GLY A 337 18.57 -3.60 0.81
CA GLY A 337 18.21 -2.34 1.46
C GLY A 337 16.71 -2.18 1.65
N ASN A 338 16.32 -1.09 2.30
CA ASN A 338 14.92 -0.82 2.58
C ASN A 338 14.09 -0.48 1.34
N ARG A 339 14.70 0.20 0.37
CA ARG A 339 14.02 0.52 -0.89
C ARG A 339 13.71 -0.73 -1.72
N VAL A 340 14.51 -1.78 -1.57
CA VAL A 340 14.28 -3.09 -2.22
C VAL A 340 12.91 -3.65 -1.86
N THR A 341 12.43 -3.39 -0.65
CA THR A 341 11.12 -3.86 -0.17
C THR A 341 9.95 -3.36 -1.02
N LEU A 342 10.14 -2.26 -1.76
CA LEU A 342 9.12 -1.61 -2.58
C LEU A 342 9.46 -1.68 -4.07
N TRP A 343 10.64 -1.21 -4.51
CA TRP A 343 10.92 -1.09 -5.96
C TRP A 343 10.92 -2.44 -6.67
N ARG A 344 11.12 -3.55 -5.95
CA ARG A 344 11.02 -4.91 -6.50
C ARG A 344 9.63 -5.22 -7.11
N TRP A 345 8.61 -4.43 -6.78
CA TRP A 345 7.25 -4.53 -7.30
C TRP A 345 6.88 -3.40 -8.27
N ARG A 346 7.82 -2.50 -8.58
CA ARG A 346 7.52 -1.23 -9.23
C ARG A 346 6.88 -1.38 -10.59
N ASP A 347 7.44 -2.22 -11.45
CA ASP A 347 6.88 -2.42 -12.78
C ASP A 347 5.46 -3.02 -12.72
N ASP A 348 5.17 -3.86 -11.73
CA ASP A 348 3.84 -4.46 -11.56
C ASP A 348 2.80 -3.38 -11.23
N PHE A 349 3.07 -2.48 -10.27
CA PHE A 349 2.12 -1.43 -9.91
C PHE A 349 2.12 -0.24 -10.89
N GLN A 350 3.19 -0.03 -11.65
CA GLN A 350 3.19 0.96 -12.74
C GLN A 350 2.35 0.48 -13.92
N ASN A 351 2.46 -0.80 -14.30
CA ASN A 351 1.59 -1.37 -15.31
C ASN A 351 0.13 -1.39 -14.88
N ASP A 352 -0.17 -1.67 -13.60
CA ASP A 352 -1.55 -1.60 -13.08
C ASP A 352 -2.11 -0.17 -13.18
N PHE A 353 -1.29 0.85 -12.87
CA PHE A 353 -1.70 2.24 -13.03
C PHE A 353 -1.96 2.58 -14.50
N ALA A 354 -1.06 2.21 -15.41
CA ALA A 354 -1.22 2.45 -16.84
C ALA A 354 -2.48 1.79 -17.42
N ALA A 355 -2.77 0.53 -17.08
CA ALA A 355 -4.01 -0.12 -17.55
C ALA A 355 -5.27 0.59 -16.99
N ARG A 356 -5.24 1.03 -15.73
CA ARG A 356 -6.35 1.80 -15.15
C ARG A 356 -6.50 3.20 -15.79
N MET A 357 -5.42 3.78 -16.30
CA MET A 357 -5.49 4.98 -17.13
C MET A 357 -6.10 4.68 -18.51
N ASP A 358 -5.83 3.51 -19.11
CA ASP A 358 -6.53 3.06 -20.33
C ASP A 358 -8.04 2.89 -20.10
N TRP A 359 -8.43 2.37 -18.93
CA TRP A 359 -9.84 2.23 -18.53
C TRP A 359 -10.59 3.56 -18.44
N CYS A 360 -9.89 4.71 -18.43
CA CYS A 360 -10.54 6.01 -18.44
C CYS A 360 -11.20 6.34 -19.79
N THR A 361 -10.78 5.70 -20.88
CA THR A 361 -11.24 6.04 -22.25
C THR A 361 -11.56 4.84 -23.14
N ALA A 362 -10.93 3.69 -22.93
CA ALA A 362 -11.09 2.48 -23.74
C ALA A 362 -12.43 1.74 -23.50
N SER A 363 -12.89 0.93 -24.45
CA SER A 363 -13.88 -0.11 -24.13
C SER A 363 -13.25 -1.25 -23.34
N TYR A 364 -14.08 -2.14 -22.76
CA TYR A 364 -13.59 -3.33 -22.05
C TYR A 364 -12.64 -4.14 -22.94
N GLU A 365 -13.05 -4.40 -24.19
CA GLU A 365 -12.29 -5.22 -25.13
C GLU A 365 -10.99 -4.56 -25.64
N GLU A 366 -10.81 -3.26 -25.41
CA GLU A 366 -9.64 -2.49 -25.85
C GLU A 366 -8.62 -2.23 -24.74
N ALA A 367 -8.88 -2.67 -23.50
CA ALA A 367 -7.97 -2.53 -22.39
C ALA A 367 -7.75 -3.86 -21.67
N ASN A 368 -6.56 -4.01 -21.07
CA ASN A 368 -6.22 -5.21 -20.33
C ASN A 368 -6.81 -5.19 -18.90
N HIS A 369 -7.09 -6.38 -18.35
CA HIS A 369 -7.58 -6.60 -17.00
C HIS A 369 -6.72 -7.65 -16.29
N PRO A 370 -6.56 -7.52 -14.96
CA PRO A 370 -5.64 -8.37 -14.23
C PRO A 370 -6.04 -9.84 -14.26
N PRO A 371 -5.06 -10.77 -14.31
CA PRO A 371 -5.35 -12.19 -14.18
C PRO A 371 -5.93 -12.51 -12.80
N VAL A 372 -6.56 -13.68 -12.67
CA VAL A 372 -7.18 -14.16 -11.43
C VAL A 372 -6.43 -15.40 -10.93
N PRO A 373 -5.42 -15.24 -10.04
CA PRO A 373 -4.69 -16.36 -9.49
C PRO A 373 -5.56 -17.24 -8.59
N ALA A 374 -5.47 -18.55 -8.76
CA ALA A 374 -6.11 -19.54 -7.91
C ALA A 374 -5.06 -20.43 -7.23
N LEU A 375 -5.46 -21.08 -6.13
CA LEU A 375 -4.68 -22.11 -5.45
C LEU A 375 -5.51 -23.39 -5.39
N ALA A 376 -4.97 -24.50 -5.89
CA ALA A 376 -5.58 -25.83 -5.75
C ALA A 376 -5.17 -26.54 -4.44
N HIS A 377 -4.81 -25.76 -3.43
CA HIS A 377 -4.49 -26.16 -2.07
C HIS A 377 -4.80 -25.01 -1.11
N ALA A 378 -4.71 -25.25 0.20
CA ALA A 378 -4.95 -24.21 1.20
C ALA A 378 -3.87 -23.11 1.18
N GLU A 379 -4.26 -21.87 1.47
CA GLU A 379 -3.34 -20.73 1.62
C GLU A 379 -2.38 -20.89 2.81
N THR A 380 -2.74 -21.73 3.79
CA THR A 380 -1.83 -22.14 4.87
C THR A 380 -1.63 -23.65 4.83
N LEU A 381 -0.38 -24.10 4.84
CA LEU A 381 0.01 -25.50 4.87
C LEU A 381 0.75 -25.79 6.18
N ASP A 382 0.45 -26.92 6.82
CA ASP A 382 1.18 -27.41 7.99
C ASP A 382 1.97 -28.68 7.59
N VAL A 383 3.29 -28.63 7.75
CA VAL A 383 4.22 -29.69 7.31
C VAL A 383 5.26 -29.99 8.39
N LYS A 384 5.88 -31.16 8.33
CA LYS A 384 7.02 -31.54 9.19
C LYS A 384 8.36 -31.29 8.50
N SER A 385 9.44 -31.21 9.28
CA SER A 385 10.81 -31.19 8.78
C SER A 385 11.05 -32.28 7.72
N GLY A 386 11.52 -31.88 6.53
CA GLY A 386 11.81 -32.78 5.42
C GLY A 386 10.58 -33.32 4.67
N GLU A 387 9.36 -32.94 5.06
CA GLU A 387 8.14 -33.30 4.34
C GLU A 387 8.07 -32.55 3.00
N GLN A 388 7.61 -33.23 1.95
CA GLN A 388 7.32 -32.58 0.68
C GLN A 388 5.94 -31.95 0.69
N PHE A 389 5.84 -30.74 0.16
CA PHE A 389 4.59 -30.06 -0.06
C PHE A 389 4.50 -29.51 -1.47
N ARG A 390 3.27 -29.31 -1.93
CA ARG A 390 2.97 -28.88 -3.29
C ARG A 390 2.31 -27.52 -3.29
N LEU A 391 2.86 -26.63 -4.09
CA LEU A 391 2.28 -25.35 -4.44
C LEU A 391 1.66 -25.49 -5.84
N ASP A 392 0.40 -25.14 -5.99
CA ASP A 392 -0.40 -25.47 -7.18
C ASP A 392 -1.35 -24.34 -7.53
N ALA A 393 -1.07 -23.69 -8.66
CA ALA A 393 -1.85 -22.57 -9.20
C ALA A 393 -2.97 -23.01 -10.16
N TRP A 394 -3.31 -24.30 -10.18
CA TRP A 394 -4.41 -24.81 -11.01
C TRP A 394 -5.72 -24.05 -10.75
N GLY A 395 -6.43 -23.71 -11.84
CA GLY A 395 -7.65 -22.90 -11.81
C GLY A 395 -7.41 -21.39 -11.98
N THR A 396 -6.16 -20.95 -12.10
CA THR A 396 -5.82 -19.56 -12.45
C THR A 396 -6.33 -19.24 -13.86
N THR A 397 -6.98 -18.09 -14.02
CA THR A 397 -7.59 -17.65 -15.28
C THR A 397 -7.21 -16.22 -15.63
N ASP A 398 -7.47 -15.85 -16.88
CA ASP A 398 -7.38 -14.48 -17.37
C ASP A 398 -8.75 -14.05 -17.92
N PRO A 399 -9.30 -12.89 -17.52
CA PRO A 399 -10.62 -12.46 -17.98
C PRO A 399 -10.64 -12.07 -19.46
N ASP A 400 -9.51 -11.66 -20.04
CA ASP A 400 -9.40 -11.24 -21.44
C ASP A 400 -8.96 -12.40 -22.35
N GLY A 401 -8.63 -13.55 -21.76
CA GLY A 401 -8.19 -14.74 -22.47
C GLY A 401 -6.70 -14.75 -22.76
N ASP A 402 -5.93 -13.88 -22.11
CA ASP A 402 -4.48 -13.81 -22.29
C ASP A 402 -3.76 -15.03 -21.74
N SER A 403 -2.58 -15.29 -22.30
CA SER A 403 -1.69 -16.34 -21.80
C SER A 403 -1.05 -15.93 -20.47
N LEU A 404 -0.88 -16.90 -19.57
CA LEU A 404 -0.42 -16.64 -18.20
C LEU A 404 1.00 -17.12 -17.95
N SER A 405 1.77 -16.29 -17.25
CA SER A 405 3.10 -16.60 -16.74
C SER A 405 3.04 -16.78 -15.24
N TYR A 406 3.57 -17.90 -14.75
CA TYR A 406 3.59 -18.24 -13.32
C TYR A 406 5.00 -18.03 -12.78
N THR A 407 5.10 -17.57 -11.53
CA THR A 407 6.35 -17.59 -10.77
C THR A 407 6.04 -17.86 -9.30
N TRP A 408 6.62 -18.93 -8.75
CA TRP A 408 6.64 -19.20 -7.31
C TRP A 408 7.90 -18.62 -6.68
N MET A 409 7.74 -17.58 -5.88
CA MET A 409 8.83 -16.89 -5.18
C MET A 409 8.86 -17.32 -3.72
N TYR A 410 10.02 -17.73 -3.20
CA TYR A 410 10.24 -17.77 -1.76
C TYR A 410 10.54 -16.35 -1.26
N TYR A 411 9.83 -15.89 -0.23
CA TYR A 411 9.97 -14.57 0.36
C TYR A 411 10.45 -14.69 1.81
N PRO A 412 11.74 -14.99 2.04
CA PRO A 412 12.28 -15.31 3.36
C PRO A 412 12.12 -14.17 4.37
N GLU A 413 12.19 -12.92 3.93
CA GLU A 413 12.16 -11.75 4.82
C GLU A 413 10.79 -11.51 5.47
N ALA A 414 9.72 -12.14 4.97
CA ALA A 414 8.40 -12.16 5.60
C ALA A 414 8.21 -13.37 6.54
N GLY A 415 9.12 -14.35 6.50
CA GLY A 415 9.11 -15.55 7.34
C GLY A 415 9.86 -15.37 8.65
N SER A 416 9.90 -16.44 9.45
CA SER A 416 10.57 -16.42 10.76
C SER A 416 12.04 -16.85 10.71
N THR A 417 12.54 -17.31 9.55
CA THR A 417 13.91 -17.78 9.41
C THR A 417 14.43 -17.65 7.97
N PRO A 418 15.63 -17.09 7.75
CA PRO A 418 16.31 -17.13 6.46
C PRO A 418 16.90 -18.53 6.27
N VAL A 419 16.06 -19.52 6.00
CA VAL A 419 16.54 -20.87 5.66
C VAL A 419 16.91 -20.91 4.19
N ASP A 420 18.12 -21.38 3.89
CA ASP A 420 18.49 -21.84 2.56
C ASP A 420 17.58 -23.00 2.19
N LEU A 421 16.53 -22.68 1.43
CA LEU A 421 15.54 -23.64 1.03
C LEU A 421 16.08 -24.42 -0.18
N ASP A 422 16.22 -25.74 -0.05
CA ASP A 422 16.49 -26.59 -1.21
C ASP A 422 15.26 -26.59 -2.12
N ILE A 423 15.33 -25.77 -3.17
CA ILE A 423 14.28 -25.62 -4.18
C ILE A 423 14.22 -26.81 -5.15
N GLY A 424 15.14 -27.79 -5.04
CA GLY A 424 15.28 -28.88 -5.99
C GLY A 424 15.57 -28.42 -7.42
N GLN A 425 15.55 -29.34 -8.39
CA GLN A 425 15.78 -29.03 -9.81
C GLN A 425 14.53 -28.47 -10.54
N SER A 426 13.44 -28.22 -9.82
CA SER A 426 12.15 -27.88 -10.43
C SER A 426 12.12 -26.41 -10.89
N PRO A 427 11.62 -26.11 -12.10
CA PRO A 427 11.41 -24.73 -12.52
C PRO A 427 10.42 -24.02 -11.59
N GLU A 428 10.67 -22.75 -11.29
CA GLU A 428 9.76 -21.91 -10.50
C GLU A 428 8.66 -21.29 -11.34
N ASN A 429 8.77 -21.39 -12.67
CA ASN A 429 7.92 -20.73 -13.65
C ASN A 429 6.86 -21.66 -14.28
N VAL A 430 6.37 -22.61 -13.49
CA VAL A 430 5.28 -23.54 -13.85
C VAL A 430 4.15 -23.40 -12.84
N TYR A 431 2.92 -23.74 -13.24
CA TYR A 431 1.76 -23.57 -12.36
C TYR A 431 1.84 -24.44 -11.10
N GLN A 432 2.50 -25.59 -11.14
CA GLN A 432 2.65 -26.51 -10.01
C GLN A 432 4.13 -26.79 -9.70
N VAL A 433 4.52 -26.61 -8.43
CA VAL A 433 5.87 -26.92 -7.95
C VAL A 433 5.83 -27.72 -6.66
N THR A 434 6.76 -28.65 -6.50
CA THR A 434 6.99 -29.37 -5.24
C THR A 434 8.21 -28.80 -4.53
N ARG A 435 8.14 -28.68 -3.21
CA ARG A 435 9.21 -28.22 -2.34
C ARG A 435 9.37 -29.19 -1.18
N THR A 436 10.56 -29.21 -0.58
CA THR A 436 10.83 -29.96 0.65
C THR A 436 10.96 -28.98 1.78
N ALA A 437 10.22 -29.19 2.86
CA ALA A 437 10.33 -28.37 4.05
C ALA A 437 11.74 -28.51 4.66
N PRO A 438 12.40 -27.41 5.04
CA PRO A 438 13.69 -27.49 5.70
C PRO A 438 13.58 -28.21 7.04
N LYS A 439 14.71 -28.70 7.55
CA LYS A 439 14.75 -29.20 8.93
C LYS A 439 14.82 -28.01 9.88
N VAL A 440 13.95 -28.01 10.88
CA VAL A 440 13.85 -26.94 11.88
C VAL A 440 13.82 -27.54 13.28
N ASP A 441 14.44 -26.87 14.25
CA ASP A 441 14.46 -27.32 15.65
C ASP A 441 13.29 -26.74 16.47
N GLN A 442 12.56 -25.77 15.91
CA GLN A 442 11.37 -25.14 16.48
C GLN A 442 10.34 -24.86 15.36
N PRO A 443 9.08 -24.54 15.67
CA PRO A 443 8.11 -24.15 14.66
C PRO A 443 8.56 -22.90 13.89
N GLU A 444 8.60 -22.99 12.57
CA GLU A 444 9.01 -21.91 11.67
C GLU A 444 7.93 -21.64 10.61
N THR A 445 7.95 -20.46 10.02
CA THR A 445 7.02 -20.04 8.97
C THR A 445 7.78 -19.59 7.72
N LEU A 446 7.40 -20.18 6.59
CA LEU A 446 7.91 -19.85 5.26
C LEU A 446 6.83 -19.16 4.45
N HIS A 447 7.20 -18.12 3.71
CA HIS A 447 6.30 -17.40 2.83
C HIS A 447 6.63 -17.67 1.37
N PHE A 448 5.63 -18.13 0.61
CA PHE A 448 5.71 -18.27 -0.84
C PHE A 448 4.73 -17.32 -1.50
N ILE A 449 5.16 -16.62 -2.54
CA ILE A 449 4.33 -15.75 -3.36
C ILE A 449 4.17 -16.41 -4.73
N LEU A 450 2.93 -16.75 -5.08
CA LEU A 450 2.56 -16.96 -6.47
C LEU A 450 2.42 -15.59 -7.12
N LYS A 451 3.26 -15.30 -8.11
CA LYS A 451 3.12 -14.16 -9.02
C LYS A 451 2.58 -14.68 -10.35
N VAL A 452 1.45 -14.15 -10.80
CA VAL A 452 0.85 -14.46 -12.11
C VAL A 452 0.80 -13.18 -12.92
N THR A 453 1.41 -13.22 -14.10
CA THR A 453 1.44 -12.09 -15.02
C THR A 453 0.89 -12.52 -16.36
N ASP A 454 -0.06 -11.76 -16.89
CA ASP A 454 -0.63 -11.99 -18.22
C ASP A 454 0.35 -11.61 -19.36
N ARG A 455 -0.16 -11.64 -20.59
CA ARG A 455 0.54 -11.20 -21.80
C ARG A 455 -0.17 -10.04 -22.51
N GLY A 456 -1.09 -9.37 -21.82
CA GLY A 456 -1.74 -8.17 -22.30
C GLY A 456 -0.81 -6.96 -22.28
N ALA A 457 -1.34 -5.81 -22.69
CA ALA A 457 -0.60 -4.56 -22.78
C ALA A 457 -1.34 -3.43 -22.06
N PRO A 458 -0.75 -2.84 -21.00
CA PRO A 458 0.46 -3.29 -20.31
C PRO A 458 0.23 -4.65 -19.61
N ARG A 459 1.31 -5.40 -19.33
CA ARG A 459 1.21 -6.70 -18.65
C ARG A 459 0.75 -6.51 -17.21
N LEU A 460 -0.34 -7.14 -16.80
CA LEU A 460 -0.85 -7.02 -15.43
C LEU A 460 -0.49 -8.24 -14.58
N THR A 461 -0.24 -7.95 -13.30
CA THR A 461 0.21 -8.93 -12.32
C THR A 461 -0.75 -8.99 -11.14
N ARG A 462 -1.11 -10.22 -10.74
CA ARG A 462 -1.77 -10.49 -9.45
C ARG A 462 -1.05 -11.62 -8.72
N TYR A 463 -1.31 -11.72 -7.42
CA TYR A 463 -0.56 -12.62 -6.55
C TYR A 463 -1.47 -13.48 -5.67
N LYS A 464 -0.87 -14.53 -5.10
CA LYS A 464 -1.36 -15.22 -3.91
C LYS A 464 -0.20 -15.47 -2.95
N ARG A 465 -0.43 -15.29 -1.65
CA ARG A 465 0.54 -15.62 -0.60
C ARG A 465 0.17 -16.96 0.02
N VAL A 466 1.15 -17.85 0.14
CA VAL A 466 1.03 -19.16 0.80
C VAL A 466 1.96 -19.19 1.99
N ILE A 467 1.42 -19.53 3.15
CA ILE A 467 2.15 -19.61 4.43
C ILE A 467 2.36 -21.09 4.76
N VAL A 468 3.61 -21.52 4.86
CA VAL A 468 3.96 -22.91 5.23
C VAL A 468 4.51 -22.92 6.64
N ARG A 469 3.79 -23.55 7.56
CA ARG A 469 4.18 -23.75 8.96
C ARG A 469 4.92 -25.08 9.06
N VAL A 470 6.21 -25.00 9.33
CA VAL A 470 7.09 -26.17 9.46
C VAL A 470 7.25 -26.48 10.93
N ARG A 471 7.00 -27.74 11.32
CA ARG A 471 7.23 -28.24 12.68
C ARG A 471 8.41 -29.23 12.69
N PRO A 472 9.14 -29.34 13.81
CA PRO A 472 10.27 -30.25 13.95
C PRO A 472 9.98 -31.69 13.51
#